data_AF-A0A7V6ITL4-F1
#
_entry.id   AF-A0A7V6ITL4-F1
#
_cell.length_a   1.000
_cell.length_b   1.000
_cell.length_c   1.000
_cell.angle_alpha   90.00
_cell.angle_beta   90.00
_cell.angle_gamma   90.00
#
_symmetry.space_group_name_H-M   'P 1'
#
loop_
_entity.id
_entity.type
_entity.pdbx_description
1 polymer ?
#
loop_
_entity_poly.entity_id
_entity_poly.type
_entity_poly.pdbx_seq_one_letter_code
_entity_poly.pdbx_strand_id
1 'polypeptide(L)'
;MKKQQVQVYTLKDTNKKGKLKKIVSTEDYENIRVQEHAARSVSHHIDGASEELFSFLQTNPFLYKGQYSVSSIEDYYIDVKRNKVPFGAVIRSKDLSKAKKQKIIKKSFKVWKNEFIKEKKSVFNKENDQLIVVGEINSSKFSLANFLILIVILLLISLISFKNGTMWTTFAARSFFSKISAGIDSAFSNSWVKLLSNVTLYFVFLTIFYGMFHNFIIRDYIRTNIGTNSIYKKSCKVLEKDFKKKFKQTYKYYVKQNWKDPLQVAPLLISKTAIGEVDLDKIRELIDDFIAKSASLKRKKSLLSTLRFLTIFFSYGGGIVIVGYTIYSIISKLF
;
A
#
# COMPACT_ATOMS: atom_id res chain seq x y z
N MET A 1 6.85 11.08 -68.27
CA MET A 1 6.57 11.63 -66.92
C MET A 1 7.09 13.07 -66.86
N LYS A 2 6.22 14.07 -66.66
CA LYS A 2 6.67 15.47 -66.46
C LYS A 2 7.17 15.64 -65.02
N LYS A 3 8.44 16.00 -64.85
CA LYS A 3 8.99 16.40 -63.54
C LYS A 3 8.44 17.80 -63.20
N GLN A 4 7.59 17.90 -62.19
CA GLN A 4 7.29 19.18 -61.56
C GLN A 4 8.47 19.58 -60.68
N GLN A 5 9.07 20.74 -60.95
CA GLN A 5 10.02 21.36 -60.02
C GLN A 5 9.23 21.96 -58.85
N VAL A 6 9.50 21.48 -57.64
CA VAL A 6 8.95 22.05 -56.40
C VAL A 6 9.94 23.09 -55.88
N GLN A 7 9.50 24.34 -55.76
CA GLN A 7 10.28 25.39 -55.09
C GLN A 7 10.18 25.20 -53.56
N VAL A 8 11.33 25.22 -52.90
CA VAL A 8 11.47 25.14 -51.44
C VAL A 8 11.64 26.55 -50.89
N TYR A 9 10.72 27.00 -50.02
CA TYR A 9 10.86 28.26 -49.31
C TYR A 9 11.57 28.03 -47.98
N THR A 10 12.59 28.84 -47.69
CA THR A 10 13.30 28.78 -46.41
C THR A 10 12.69 29.72 -45.39
N LEU A 11 12.95 29.49 -44.10
CA LEU A 11 12.50 30.34 -42.98
C LEU A 11 12.91 31.83 -43.11
N LYS A 12 13.89 32.15 -43.95
CA LYS A 12 14.25 33.54 -44.27
C LYS A 12 13.26 34.20 -45.26
N ASP A 13 12.59 33.42 -46.10
CA ASP A 13 11.61 33.93 -47.08
C ASP A 13 10.26 34.28 -46.43
N THR A 14 9.93 33.63 -45.30
CA THR A 14 8.74 33.93 -44.49
C THR A 14 8.88 35.21 -43.65
N ASN A 15 10.11 35.68 -43.37
CA ASN A 15 10.34 36.94 -42.65
C ASN A 15 9.83 38.18 -43.41
N LYS A 16 9.67 38.12 -44.74
CA LYS A 16 9.14 39.24 -45.54
C LYS A 16 7.63 39.43 -45.45
N LYS A 17 6.85 38.48 -44.88
CA LYS A 17 5.38 38.50 -44.87
C LYS A 17 4.73 38.88 -43.53
N GLY A 18 5.48 39.52 -42.63
CA GLY A 18 4.94 40.46 -41.64
C GLY A 18 3.80 39.98 -40.73
N LYS A 19 3.77 38.70 -40.32
CA LYS A 19 2.75 38.20 -39.38
C LYS A 19 3.33 37.26 -38.34
N LEU A 20 3.92 37.84 -37.28
CA LEU A 20 3.94 37.20 -35.97
C LEU A 20 3.49 38.22 -34.93
N LYS A 21 2.38 37.93 -34.24
CA LYS A 21 2.00 38.59 -33.00
C LYS A 21 3.03 38.23 -31.93
N LYS A 22 3.42 39.22 -31.14
CA LYS A 22 4.36 39.11 -30.01
C LYS A 22 3.91 37.99 -29.05
N ILE A 23 4.76 36.99 -28.86
CA ILE A 23 4.55 35.85 -27.95
C ILE A 23 4.81 36.34 -26.52
N VAL A 24 3.83 36.16 -25.64
CA VAL A 24 3.97 36.41 -24.20
C VAL A 24 3.55 35.13 -23.48
N SER A 25 4.51 34.49 -22.82
CA SER A 25 4.42 33.27 -22.00
C SER A 25 4.81 31.94 -22.66
N THR A 26 5.39 31.08 -21.83
CA THR A 26 6.02 29.78 -22.11
C THR A 26 5.03 28.67 -22.50
N GLU A 27 3.72 28.88 -22.36
CA GLU A 27 2.68 27.91 -22.74
C GLU A 27 2.45 27.84 -24.26
N ASP A 28 2.92 28.82 -25.03
CA ASP A 28 2.78 28.82 -26.50
C ASP A 28 3.78 27.89 -27.22
N TYR A 29 4.80 27.36 -26.53
CA TYR A 29 5.79 26.45 -27.13
C TYR A 29 5.21 25.06 -27.47
N GLU A 30 4.19 24.58 -26.77
CA GLU A 30 3.58 23.28 -27.08
C GLU A 30 2.66 23.34 -28.31
N ASN A 31 2.18 24.53 -28.69
CA ASN A 31 1.27 24.72 -29.83
C ASN A 31 1.98 25.01 -31.15
N ILE A 32 3.31 25.15 -31.15
CA ILE A 32 4.11 25.36 -32.37
C ILE A 32 5.01 24.15 -32.58
N ARG A 33 4.45 23.05 -33.08
CA ARG A 33 5.24 22.03 -33.78
C ARG A 33 5.01 22.12 -35.27
N VAL A 34 6.11 22.47 -35.92
CA VAL A 34 6.39 22.44 -37.35
C VAL A 34 5.86 21.14 -37.95
N GLN A 35 5.12 21.24 -39.05
CA GLN A 35 4.83 20.11 -39.94
C GLN A 35 6.14 19.64 -40.57
N GLU A 36 6.88 18.79 -39.87
CA GLU A 36 8.00 18.06 -40.46
C GLU A 36 7.43 16.88 -41.23
N HIS A 37 7.42 17.00 -42.56
CA HIS A 37 7.23 15.85 -43.43
C HIS A 37 8.36 14.85 -43.16
N ALA A 38 8.01 13.68 -42.61
CA ALA A 38 8.95 12.62 -42.31
C ALA A 38 9.80 12.24 -43.53
N ALA A 39 11.13 12.23 -43.34
CA ALA A 39 12.09 11.78 -44.33
C ALA A 39 11.87 10.30 -44.65
N ARG A 40 11.64 9.99 -45.94
CA ARG A 40 11.68 8.61 -46.43
C ARG A 40 13.13 8.16 -46.57
N SER A 41 13.55 7.22 -45.72
CA SER A 41 14.59 6.25 -46.08
C SER A 41 14.04 4.85 -45.79
N VAL A 42 14.27 3.94 -46.74
CA VAL A 42 13.68 2.60 -46.82
C VAL A 42 14.76 1.59 -46.47
N SER A 43 14.54 0.79 -45.44
CA SER A 43 15.25 -0.46 -45.17
C SER A 43 14.22 -1.56 -44.91
N HIS A 44 14.32 -2.66 -45.64
CA HIS A 44 13.37 -3.76 -45.64
C HIS A 44 13.50 -4.65 -44.39
N HIS A 45 12.85 -4.25 -43.29
CA HIS A 45 12.16 -5.12 -42.32
C HIS A 45 10.82 -4.42 -42.03
N ILE A 46 9.70 -5.15 -42.04
CA ILE A 46 8.37 -4.53 -42.17
C ILE A 46 7.98 -3.61 -40.99
N ASP A 47 8.63 -3.73 -39.83
CA ASP A 47 8.56 -2.69 -38.79
C ASP A 47 9.90 -2.68 -38.03
N GLY A 48 10.59 -1.54 -37.97
CA GLY A 48 11.78 -1.34 -37.15
C GLY A 48 11.52 -1.32 -35.63
N ALA A 49 10.56 -2.12 -35.17
CA ALA A 49 10.20 -2.33 -33.77
C ALA A 49 10.97 -3.54 -33.23
N SER A 50 11.54 -3.43 -32.02
CA SER A 50 12.09 -4.59 -31.33
C SER A 50 10.99 -5.65 -31.15
N GLU A 51 11.36 -6.93 -31.12
CA GLU A 51 10.40 -8.03 -30.85
C GLU A 51 9.61 -7.80 -29.55
N GLU A 52 10.26 -7.16 -28.58
CA GLU A 52 9.67 -6.74 -27.31
C GLU A 52 8.57 -5.68 -27.48
N LEU A 53 8.81 -4.66 -28.31
CA LEU A 53 7.81 -3.64 -28.63
C LEU A 53 6.64 -4.25 -29.42
N PHE A 54 6.92 -5.14 -30.36
CA PHE A 54 5.87 -5.84 -31.11
C PHE A 54 5.00 -6.72 -30.20
N SER A 55 5.60 -7.46 -29.28
CA SER A 55 4.89 -8.23 -28.25
C SER A 55 4.05 -7.31 -27.35
N PHE A 56 4.63 -6.19 -26.92
CA PHE A 56 3.95 -5.20 -26.08
C PHE A 56 2.71 -4.58 -26.77
N LEU A 57 2.82 -4.22 -28.05
CA LEU A 57 1.70 -3.60 -28.79
C LEU A 57 0.54 -4.56 -29.06
N GLN A 58 0.70 -5.86 -28.78
CA GLN A 58 -0.40 -6.84 -28.81
C GLN A 58 -1.20 -6.89 -27.50
N THR A 59 -0.77 -6.14 -26.47
CA THR A 59 -1.45 -6.08 -25.17
C THR A 59 -2.63 -5.10 -25.17
N ASN A 60 -3.19 -4.85 -24.00
CA ASN A 60 -4.34 -3.99 -23.82
C ASN A 60 -3.94 -2.50 -23.70
N PRO A 61 -4.41 -1.61 -24.59
CA PRO A 61 -4.06 -0.19 -24.56
C PRO A 61 -4.58 0.56 -23.33
N PHE A 62 -5.61 0.03 -22.65
CA PHE A 62 -6.10 0.62 -21.39
C PHE A 62 -5.17 0.37 -20.22
N LEU A 63 -4.27 -0.61 -20.34
CA LEU A 63 -3.31 -1.02 -19.31
C LEU A 63 -1.88 -0.52 -19.60
N TYR A 64 -1.73 0.42 -20.53
CA TYR A 64 -0.43 1.00 -20.89
C TYR A 64 0.24 1.73 -19.71
N LYS A 65 1.55 1.47 -19.50
CA LYS A 65 2.33 1.99 -18.35
C LYS A 65 3.58 2.78 -18.73
N GLY A 66 3.72 3.22 -19.98
CA GLY A 66 4.88 4.03 -20.38
C GLY A 66 6.20 3.26 -20.55
N GLN A 67 6.16 1.92 -20.60
CA GLN A 67 7.36 1.08 -20.83
C GLN A 67 8.04 1.35 -22.17
N TYR A 68 7.26 1.74 -23.18
CA TYR A 68 7.72 2.09 -24.52
C TYR A 68 7.06 3.39 -24.95
N SER A 69 7.71 4.18 -25.80
CA SER A 69 7.10 5.40 -26.35
C SER A 69 6.01 5.04 -27.36
N VAL A 70 4.77 4.95 -26.89
CA VAL A 70 3.59 4.72 -27.74
C VAL A 70 2.81 6.03 -27.85
N SER A 71 2.49 6.42 -29.08
CA SER A 71 1.84 7.70 -29.35
C SER A 71 0.33 7.61 -29.18
N SER A 72 -0.26 6.51 -29.65
CA SER A 72 -1.70 6.38 -29.81
C SER A 72 -2.18 4.94 -29.63
N ILE A 73 -3.48 4.80 -29.35
CA ILE A 73 -4.14 3.48 -29.39
C ILE A 73 -4.14 2.86 -30.79
N GLU A 74 -3.94 3.65 -31.85
CA GLU A 74 -3.87 3.15 -33.23
C GLU A 74 -2.62 2.29 -33.49
N ASP A 75 -1.59 2.42 -32.65
CA ASP A 75 -0.33 1.68 -32.72
C ASP A 75 -0.50 0.22 -32.24
N TYR A 76 -1.56 -0.08 -31.49
CA TYR A 76 -1.82 -1.41 -30.94
C TYR A 76 -2.34 -2.39 -31.99
N TYR A 77 -1.87 -3.64 -31.93
CA TYR A 77 -2.28 -4.70 -32.85
C TYR A 77 -3.59 -5.34 -32.43
N ILE A 78 -4.45 -5.62 -33.41
CA ILE A 78 -5.72 -6.32 -33.22
C ILE A 78 -5.87 -7.48 -34.21
N ASP A 79 -6.64 -8.50 -33.79
CA ASP A 79 -6.91 -9.67 -34.63
C ASP A 79 -7.96 -9.37 -35.71
N VAL A 80 -7.53 -9.48 -36.97
CA VAL A 80 -8.41 -9.43 -38.14
C VAL A 80 -8.30 -10.73 -38.91
N LYS A 81 -9.36 -11.56 -38.81
CA LYS A 81 -9.37 -12.94 -39.31
C LYS A 81 -8.23 -13.76 -38.70
N ARG A 82 -7.16 -14.03 -39.45
CA ARG A 82 -5.98 -14.81 -39.03
C ARG A 82 -4.72 -13.95 -38.90
N ASN A 83 -4.80 -12.64 -39.15
CA ASN A 83 -3.66 -11.74 -39.16
C ASN A 83 -3.77 -10.73 -38.01
N LYS A 84 -2.63 -10.37 -37.42
CA LYS A 84 -2.52 -9.23 -36.52
C LYS A 84 -2.23 -7.99 -37.34
N VAL A 85 -3.03 -6.95 -37.16
CA VAL A 85 -2.86 -5.68 -37.87
C VAL A 85 -2.98 -4.50 -36.90
N PRO A 86 -2.25 -3.40 -37.12
CA PRO A 86 -2.40 -2.20 -36.30
C PRO A 86 -3.85 -1.70 -36.32
N PHE A 87 -4.33 -1.23 -35.18
CA PHE A 87 -5.69 -0.74 -35.01
C PHE A 87 -5.97 0.45 -35.94
N GLY A 88 -4.98 1.33 -36.13
CA GLY A 88 -5.02 2.43 -37.09
C GLY A 88 -5.21 1.97 -38.53
N ALA A 89 -4.57 0.88 -38.94
CA ALA A 89 -4.69 0.34 -40.29
C ALA A 89 -6.13 -0.09 -40.60
N VAL A 90 -6.86 -0.63 -39.62
CA VAL A 90 -8.28 -1.00 -39.78
C VAL A 90 -9.17 0.23 -39.89
N ILE A 91 -8.91 1.26 -39.08
CA ILE A 91 -9.68 2.51 -39.08
C ILE A 91 -9.49 3.23 -40.41
N ARG A 92 -8.24 3.32 -40.89
CA ARG A 92 -7.82 4.12 -42.05
C ARG A 92 -7.90 3.37 -43.38
N SER A 93 -8.04 2.05 -43.40
CA SER A 93 -8.12 1.24 -44.63
C SER A 93 -9.28 1.69 -45.53
N LYS A 94 -9.04 1.84 -46.84
CA LYS A 94 -10.11 2.12 -47.82
C LYS A 94 -10.86 0.85 -48.25
N ASP A 95 -10.26 -0.32 -48.03
CA ASP A 95 -10.73 -1.62 -48.52
C ASP A 95 -11.88 -2.20 -47.69
N LEU A 96 -12.02 -1.75 -46.44
CA LEU A 96 -13.05 -2.22 -45.53
C LEU A 96 -14.25 -1.28 -45.50
N SER A 97 -15.45 -1.82 -45.71
CA SER A 97 -16.69 -1.07 -45.51
C SER A 97 -16.87 -0.65 -44.04
N LYS A 98 -17.57 0.46 -43.81
CA LYS A 98 -17.86 1.00 -42.48
C LYS A 98 -18.42 -0.05 -41.52
N ALA A 99 -19.36 -0.88 -41.98
CA ALA A 99 -19.95 -1.93 -41.16
C ALA A 99 -18.92 -3.00 -40.73
N LYS A 100 -18.05 -3.42 -41.66
CA LYS A 100 -16.96 -4.38 -41.37
C LYS A 100 -15.97 -3.79 -40.38
N LYS A 101 -15.53 -2.53 -40.57
CA LYS A 101 -14.66 -1.82 -39.62
C LYS A 101 -15.28 -1.74 -38.23
N GLN A 102 -16.53 -1.30 -38.13
CA GLN A 102 -17.25 -1.23 -36.85
C GLN A 102 -17.33 -2.60 -36.15
N LYS A 103 -17.57 -3.68 -36.91
CA LYS A 103 -17.62 -5.04 -36.35
C LYS A 103 -16.26 -5.45 -35.76
N ILE A 104 -15.17 -5.20 -36.50
CA ILE A 104 -13.80 -5.49 -36.05
C ILE A 104 -13.47 -4.66 -34.80
N ILE A 105 -13.66 -3.35 -34.85
CA ILE A 105 -13.38 -2.44 -33.74
C ILE A 105 -14.18 -2.85 -32.48
N LYS A 106 -15.48 -3.08 -32.61
CA LYS A 106 -16.33 -3.54 -31.49
C LYS A 106 -15.83 -4.86 -30.89
N LYS A 107 -15.34 -5.78 -31.73
CA LYS A 107 -14.74 -7.04 -31.28
C LYS A 107 -13.47 -6.77 -30.46
N SER A 108 -12.56 -5.93 -30.94
CA SER A 108 -11.33 -5.57 -30.21
C SER A 108 -11.62 -4.90 -28.87
N PHE A 109 -12.55 -3.93 -28.84
CA PHE A 109 -12.98 -3.32 -27.58
C PHE A 109 -13.59 -4.32 -26.59
N LYS A 110 -14.30 -5.34 -27.09
CA LYS A 110 -14.83 -6.42 -26.24
C LYS A 110 -13.69 -7.27 -25.65
N VAL A 111 -12.67 -7.57 -26.44
CA VAL A 111 -11.46 -8.29 -25.99
C VAL A 111 -10.74 -7.49 -24.90
N TRP A 112 -10.38 -6.24 -25.17
CA TRP A 112 -9.71 -5.37 -24.19
C TRP A 112 -10.53 -5.17 -22.91
N LYS A 113 -11.85 -5.06 -23.01
CA LYS A 113 -12.71 -5.00 -21.82
C LYS A 113 -12.65 -6.29 -21.01
N ASN A 114 -12.70 -7.44 -21.68
CA ASN A 114 -12.66 -8.74 -21.01
C ASN A 114 -11.31 -9.00 -20.36
N GLU A 115 -10.21 -8.63 -21.01
CA GLU A 115 -8.85 -8.69 -20.46
C GLU A 115 -8.73 -7.83 -19.20
N PHE A 116 -9.16 -6.57 -19.26
CA PHE A 116 -9.19 -5.70 -18.09
C PHE A 116 -10.00 -6.32 -16.93
N ILE A 117 -11.20 -6.86 -17.22
CA ILE A 117 -12.03 -7.51 -16.20
C ILE A 117 -11.33 -8.74 -15.62
N LYS A 118 -10.67 -9.55 -16.45
CA LYS A 118 -9.93 -10.74 -16.05
C LYS A 118 -8.77 -10.37 -15.13
N GLU A 119 -7.96 -9.39 -15.52
CA GLU A 119 -6.80 -8.95 -14.76
C GLU A 119 -7.23 -8.28 -13.45
N LYS A 120 -8.22 -7.40 -13.51
CA LYS A 120 -8.85 -6.81 -12.32
C LYS A 120 -9.35 -7.87 -11.35
N LYS A 121 -10.06 -8.89 -11.81
CA LYS A 121 -10.53 -10.01 -10.96
C LYS A 121 -9.35 -10.80 -10.40
N SER A 122 -8.33 -11.07 -11.21
CA SER A 122 -7.15 -11.81 -10.77
C SER A 122 -6.41 -11.07 -9.65
N VAL A 123 -6.25 -9.76 -9.78
CA VAL A 123 -5.66 -8.93 -8.73
C VAL A 123 -6.62 -8.88 -7.55
N PHE A 124 -7.84 -8.39 -7.73
CA PHE A 124 -8.74 -8.14 -6.60
C PHE A 124 -9.07 -9.41 -5.79
N ASN A 125 -9.21 -10.57 -6.42
CA ASN A 125 -9.47 -11.82 -5.70
C ASN A 125 -8.23 -12.28 -4.94
N LYS A 126 -7.07 -12.37 -5.62
CA LYS A 126 -5.81 -12.79 -4.97
C LYS A 126 -5.47 -11.90 -3.78
N GLU A 127 -5.60 -10.60 -3.99
CA GLU A 127 -5.28 -9.59 -3.00
C GLU A 127 -6.30 -9.56 -1.84
N ASN A 128 -7.60 -9.75 -2.13
CA ASN A 128 -8.62 -9.85 -1.08
C ASN A 128 -8.46 -11.12 -0.25
N ASP A 129 -8.15 -12.24 -0.89
CA ASP A 129 -7.87 -13.51 -0.19
C ASP A 129 -6.62 -13.38 0.69
N GLN A 130 -5.58 -12.71 0.19
CA GLN A 130 -4.38 -12.40 0.99
C GLN A 130 -4.69 -11.47 2.17
N LEU A 131 -5.49 -10.42 1.98
CA LEU A 131 -5.94 -9.55 3.07
C LEU A 131 -6.73 -10.32 4.13
N ILE A 132 -7.57 -11.27 3.74
CA ILE A 132 -8.36 -12.12 4.66
C ILE A 132 -7.44 -13.10 5.41
N VAL A 133 -6.53 -13.78 4.73
CA VAL A 133 -5.62 -14.78 5.33
C VAL A 133 -4.61 -14.15 6.29
N VAL A 134 -4.22 -12.91 6.02
CA VAL A 134 -3.31 -12.13 6.87
C VAL A 134 -4.07 -11.46 8.02
N GLY A 135 -5.32 -11.10 7.77
CA GLY A 135 -6.19 -10.39 8.68
C GLY A 135 -6.78 -11.30 9.76
N GLU A 136 -5.96 -11.74 10.71
CA GLU A 136 -6.37 -11.98 12.11
C GLU A 136 -5.15 -12.33 12.97
N ILE A 137 -4.26 -11.35 13.19
CA ILE A 137 -3.33 -11.43 14.32
C ILE A 137 -4.14 -11.10 15.58
N ASN A 138 -4.86 -12.11 16.08
CA ASN A 138 -5.56 -12.07 17.37
C ASN A 138 -4.52 -12.17 18.49
N SER A 139 -3.78 -11.08 18.72
CA SER A 139 -3.03 -10.89 19.97
C SER A 139 -3.84 -9.96 20.86
N SER A 140 -4.30 -10.47 21.99
CA SER A 140 -5.01 -9.65 22.97
C SER A 140 -4.07 -8.57 23.51
N LYS A 141 -4.58 -7.34 23.62
CA LYS A 141 -3.87 -6.24 24.28
C LYS A 141 -3.68 -6.57 25.77
N PHE A 142 -2.66 -5.99 26.40
CA PHE A 142 -2.61 -5.94 27.85
C PHE A 142 -3.79 -5.11 28.34
N SER A 143 -4.62 -5.71 29.19
CA SER A 143 -5.78 -5.05 29.79
C SER A 143 -5.30 -3.94 30.74
N LEU A 144 -6.10 -2.88 30.87
CA LEU A 144 -5.86 -1.84 31.87
C LEU A 144 -5.87 -2.42 33.30
N ALA A 145 -6.69 -3.44 33.54
CA ALA A 145 -6.71 -4.18 34.79
C ALA A 145 -5.34 -4.81 35.13
N ASN A 146 -4.63 -5.40 34.16
CA ASN A 146 -3.30 -5.95 34.40
C ASN A 146 -2.31 -4.87 34.83
N PHE A 147 -2.36 -3.68 34.23
CA PHE A 147 -1.52 -2.56 34.66
C PHE A 147 -1.85 -2.12 36.08
N LEU A 148 -3.13 -2.00 36.43
CA LEU A 148 -3.54 -1.64 37.79
C LEU A 148 -3.04 -2.66 38.82
N ILE A 149 -3.17 -3.96 38.54
CA ILE A 149 -2.70 -4.99 39.46
C ILE A 149 -1.17 -4.95 39.58
N LEU A 150 -0.44 -4.78 38.48
CA LEU A 150 1.02 -4.63 38.52
C LEU A 150 1.46 -3.41 39.33
N ILE A 151 0.72 -2.28 39.24
CA ILE A 151 0.96 -1.09 40.05
C ILE A 151 0.71 -1.39 41.54
N VAL A 152 -0.37 -2.10 41.88
CA VAL A 152 -0.64 -2.51 43.27
C VAL A 152 0.47 -3.41 43.81
N ILE A 153 0.91 -4.41 43.02
CA ILE A 153 2.05 -5.28 43.38
C ILE A 153 3.32 -4.44 43.58
N LEU A 154 3.61 -3.51 42.67
CA LEU A 154 4.75 -2.60 42.77
C LEU A 154 4.71 -1.81 44.08
N LEU A 155 3.57 -1.20 44.40
CA LEU A 155 3.39 -0.41 45.61
C LEU A 155 3.54 -1.26 46.87
N LEU A 156 2.92 -2.44 46.91
CA LEU A 156 3.00 -3.35 48.06
C LEU A 156 4.44 -3.82 48.31
N ILE A 157 5.12 -4.33 47.28
CA ILE A 157 6.50 -4.80 47.43
C ILE A 157 7.43 -3.64 47.79
N SER A 158 7.26 -2.46 47.18
CA SER A 158 8.06 -1.27 47.48
C SER A 158 7.85 -0.80 48.92
N LEU A 159 6.60 -0.74 49.40
CA LEU A 159 6.29 -0.36 50.78
C LEU A 159 6.94 -1.30 51.79
N ILE A 160 6.96 -2.60 51.52
CA ILE A 160 7.56 -3.60 52.40
C ILE A 160 9.09 -3.56 52.32
N SER A 161 9.66 -3.38 51.12
CA SER A 161 11.11 -3.42 50.90
C SER A 161 11.84 -2.14 51.32
N PHE A 162 11.19 -0.97 51.19
CA PHE A 162 11.74 0.34 51.57
C PHE A 162 11.19 0.84 52.90
N LYS A 163 11.11 -0.07 53.90
CA LYS A 163 10.49 0.24 55.20
C LYS A 163 11.24 1.27 56.05
N ASN A 164 12.47 1.63 55.72
CA ASN A 164 13.26 2.60 56.49
C ASN A 164 12.85 4.07 56.22
N GLY A 165 11.81 4.30 55.41
CA GLY A 165 11.28 5.63 55.14
C GLY A 165 10.53 6.25 56.33
N THR A 166 10.42 7.58 56.31
CA THR A 166 9.75 8.42 57.34
C THR A 166 8.30 8.00 57.64
N MET A 167 7.61 7.42 56.67
CA MET A 167 6.26 6.88 56.85
C MET A 167 6.24 5.77 57.91
N TRP A 168 7.10 4.76 57.76
CA TRP A 168 7.12 3.60 58.64
C TRP A 168 7.63 3.93 60.05
N THR A 169 8.61 4.83 60.16
CA THR A 169 9.11 5.29 61.48
C THR A 169 8.02 5.98 62.29
N THR A 170 7.12 6.71 61.62
CA THR A 170 5.98 7.40 62.26
C THR A 170 4.88 6.43 62.67
N PHE A 171 4.58 5.42 61.84
CA PHE A 171 3.55 4.43 62.16
C PHE A 171 4.00 3.39 63.20
N ALA A 172 5.27 3.00 63.20
CA ALA A 172 5.84 2.01 64.12
C ALA A 172 5.78 2.42 65.62
N ALA A 173 5.53 3.70 65.93
CA ALA A 173 5.34 4.18 67.29
C ALA A 173 4.05 3.63 67.97
N ARG A 174 3.11 3.05 67.20
CA ARG A 174 1.89 2.41 67.73
C ARG A 174 2.09 0.91 67.94
N SER A 175 1.56 0.37 69.04
CA SER A 175 1.74 -1.03 69.48
C SER A 175 1.35 -2.10 68.46
N PHE A 176 0.35 -1.84 67.62
CA PHE A 176 -0.04 -2.74 66.54
C PHE A 176 0.95 -2.71 65.37
N PHE A 177 1.39 -1.51 64.97
CA PHE A 177 2.30 -1.31 63.84
C PHE A 177 3.75 -1.73 64.17
N SER A 178 4.17 -1.68 65.43
CA SER A 178 5.46 -2.20 65.86
C SER A 178 5.56 -3.72 65.66
N LYS A 179 4.48 -4.47 65.94
CA LYS A 179 4.40 -5.92 65.70
C LYS A 179 4.43 -6.25 64.20
N ILE A 180 3.72 -5.47 63.38
CA ILE A 180 3.77 -5.60 61.91
C ILE A 180 5.20 -5.34 61.40
N SER A 181 5.85 -4.28 61.88
CA SER A 181 7.22 -3.94 61.49
C SER A 181 8.20 -5.07 61.84
N ALA A 182 8.08 -5.65 63.04
CA ALA A 182 8.89 -6.79 63.47
C ALA A 182 8.65 -8.05 62.60
N GLY A 183 7.42 -8.29 62.16
CA GLY A 183 7.08 -9.36 61.21
C GLY A 183 7.74 -9.17 59.83
N ILE A 184 7.73 -7.93 59.32
CA ILE A 184 8.41 -7.56 58.07
C ILE A 184 9.93 -7.71 58.23
N ASP A 185 10.51 -7.25 59.34
CA ASP A 185 11.94 -7.44 59.66
C ASP A 185 12.33 -8.91 59.67
N SER A 186 11.51 -9.75 60.32
CA SER A 186 11.73 -11.20 60.36
C SER A 186 11.70 -11.80 58.96
N ALA A 187 10.74 -11.39 58.11
CA ALA A 187 10.67 -11.89 56.74
C ALA A 187 11.91 -11.50 55.91
N PHE A 188 12.32 -10.23 56.00
CA PHE A 188 13.44 -9.68 55.22
C PHE A 188 14.81 -9.93 55.86
N SER A 189 14.87 -10.52 57.06
CA SER A 189 16.13 -11.04 57.62
C SER A 189 16.72 -12.14 56.73
N ASN A 190 15.86 -12.90 56.03
CA ASN A 190 16.25 -13.90 55.06
C ASN A 190 16.74 -13.28 53.74
N SER A 191 18.00 -13.53 53.40
CA SER A 191 18.64 -13.01 52.19
C SER A 191 17.93 -13.38 50.88
N TRP A 192 17.29 -14.56 50.82
CA TRP A 192 16.56 -15.00 49.63
C TRP A 192 15.30 -14.16 49.37
N VAL A 193 14.61 -13.68 50.42
CA VAL A 193 13.42 -12.82 50.30
C VAL A 193 13.81 -11.45 49.77
N LYS A 194 14.91 -10.88 50.28
CA LYS A 194 15.49 -9.62 49.78
C LYS A 194 15.86 -9.72 48.30
N LEU A 195 16.56 -10.79 47.92
CA LEU A 195 16.95 -11.03 46.53
C LEU A 195 15.71 -11.17 45.63
N LEU A 196 14.76 -12.03 46.04
CA LEU A 196 13.53 -12.27 45.28
C LEU A 196 12.68 -11.00 45.14
N SER A 197 12.63 -10.16 46.18
CA SER A 197 11.94 -8.86 46.14
C SER A 197 12.51 -7.93 45.07
N ASN A 198 13.84 -7.74 45.07
CA ASN A 198 14.49 -6.90 44.08
C ASN A 198 14.29 -7.44 42.65
N VAL A 199 14.47 -8.74 42.45
CA VAL A 199 14.24 -9.40 41.15
C VAL A 199 12.79 -9.22 40.69
N THR A 200 11.82 -9.41 41.59
CA THR A 200 10.39 -9.24 41.28
C THR A 200 10.09 -7.80 40.90
N LEU A 201 10.64 -6.80 41.60
CA LEU A 201 10.46 -5.40 41.24
C LEU A 201 10.98 -5.10 39.83
N TYR A 202 12.17 -5.60 39.47
CA TYR A 202 12.69 -5.45 38.11
C TYR A 202 11.77 -6.09 37.06
N PHE A 203 11.25 -7.29 37.34
CA PHE A 203 10.27 -7.93 36.45
C PHE A 203 8.98 -7.11 36.35
N VAL A 204 8.45 -6.55 37.44
CA VAL A 204 7.25 -5.71 37.39
C VAL A 204 7.46 -4.49 36.49
N PHE A 205 8.58 -3.78 36.63
CA PHE A 205 8.93 -2.66 35.74
C PHE A 205 9.05 -3.11 34.28
N LEU A 206 9.75 -4.23 34.03
CA LEU A 206 9.90 -4.79 32.70
C LEU A 206 8.55 -5.17 32.09
N THR A 207 7.63 -5.77 32.85
CA THR A 207 6.29 -6.15 32.41
C THR A 207 5.45 -4.92 32.05
N ILE A 208 5.54 -3.83 32.83
CA ILE A 208 4.83 -2.58 32.54
C ILE A 208 5.35 -1.98 31.23
N PHE A 209 6.67 -1.82 31.09
CA PHE A 209 7.28 -1.26 29.89
C PHE A 209 6.96 -2.11 28.65
N TYR A 210 7.13 -3.44 28.78
CA TYR A 210 6.78 -4.39 27.73
C TYR A 210 5.30 -4.32 27.36
N GLY A 211 4.40 -4.23 28.34
CA GLY A 211 2.97 -4.12 28.10
C GLY A 211 2.59 -2.85 27.33
N MET A 212 3.23 -1.71 27.65
CA MET A 212 3.05 -0.46 26.91
C MET A 212 3.53 -0.59 25.46
N PHE A 213 4.74 -1.12 25.26
CA PHE A 213 5.32 -1.33 23.93
C PHE A 213 4.49 -2.31 23.07
N HIS A 214 4.07 -3.43 23.66
CA HIS A 214 3.21 -4.41 23.02
C HIS A 214 1.86 -3.81 22.61
N ASN A 215 1.23 -3.02 23.49
CA ASN A 215 -0.02 -2.33 23.18
C ASN A 215 0.14 -1.28 22.06
N PHE A 216 1.29 -0.59 22.01
CA PHE A 216 1.62 0.35 20.94
C PHE A 216 1.70 -0.38 19.59
N ILE A 217 2.47 -1.48 19.50
CA ILE A 217 2.59 -2.29 18.27
C ILE A 217 1.21 -2.78 17.80
N ILE A 218 0.39 -3.34 18.70
CA ILE A 218 -0.93 -3.85 18.33
C ILE A 218 -1.85 -2.72 17.85
N ARG A 219 -1.80 -1.55 18.51
CA ARG A 219 -2.63 -0.40 18.11
C ARG A 219 -2.22 0.10 16.72
N ASP A 220 -0.93 0.18 16.46
CA ASP A 220 -0.39 0.61 15.16
C ASP A 220 -0.77 -0.39 14.05
N TYR A 221 -0.68 -1.70 14.35
CA TYR A 221 -1.14 -2.74 13.44
C TYR A 221 -2.63 -2.64 13.11
N ILE A 222 -3.49 -2.49 14.13
CA ILE A 222 -4.94 -2.33 13.93
C ILE A 222 -5.24 -1.09 13.09
N ARG A 223 -4.58 0.04 13.39
CA ARG A 223 -4.75 1.29 12.64
C ARG A 223 -4.33 1.11 11.18
N THR A 224 -3.19 0.46 10.94
CA THR A 224 -2.68 0.16 9.60
C THR A 224 -3.65 -0.74 8.86
N ASN A 225 -4.14 -1.82 9.47
CA ASN A 225 -5.09 -2.73 8.84
C ASN A 225 -6.39 -2.05 8.40
N ILE A 226 -6.99 -1.24 9.29
CA ILE A 226 -8.20 -0.46 8.96
C ILE A 226 -7.91 0.54 7.84
N GLY A 227 -6.77 1.25 7.92
CA GLY A 227 -6.33 2.22 6.92
C GLY A 227 -6.13 1.58 5.54
N THR A 228 -5.33 0.52 5.46
CA THR A 228 -5.04 -0.23 4.24
C THR A 228 -6.31 -0.76 3.58
N ASN A 229 -7.23 -1.36 4.33
CA ASN A 229 -8.49 -1.87 3.77
C ASN A 229 -9.37 -0.74 3.19
N SER A 230 -9.41 0.42 3.86
CA SER A 230 -10.11 1.61 3.36
C SER A 230 -9.49 2.15 2.07
N ILE A 231 -8.15 2.28 2.05
CA ILE A 231 -7.40 2.75 0.89
C ILE A 231 -7.57 1.77 -0.28
N TYR A 232 -7.43 0.46 -0.05
CA TYR A 232 -7.67 -0.59 -1.03
C TYR A 232 -9.06 -0.47 -1.67
N LYS A 233 -10.13 -0.42 -0.86
CA LYS A 233 -11.51 -0.26 -1.36
C LYS A 233 -11.70 1.02 -2.17
N LYS A 234 -11.06 2.13 -1.76
CA LYS A 234 -11.11 3.40 -2.48
C LYS A 234 -10.38 3.30 -3.82
N SER A 235 -9.18 2.72 -3.85
CA SER A 235 -8.37 2.51 -5.05
C SER A 235 -9.09 1.64 -6.07
N CYS A 236 -9.72 0.54 -5.63
CA CYS A 236 -10.51 -0.33 -6.51
C CYS A 236 -11.68 0.43 -7.18
N LYS A 237 -12.40 1.28 -6.43
CA LYS A 237 -13.49 2.11 -6.98
C LYS A 237 -12.99 3.16 -7.96
N VAL A 238 -11.85 3.81 -7.66
CA VAL A 238 -11.23 4.81 -8.53
C VAL A 238 -10.81 4.18 -9.85
N LEU A 239 -10.12 3.04 -9.80
CA LEU A 239 -9.69 2.27 -10.97
C LEU A 239 -10.88 1.91 -11.87
N GLU A 240 -11.96 1.37 -11.31
CA GLU A 240 -13.14 1.01 -12.09
C GLU A 240 -13.83 2.21 -12.73
N LYS A 241 -13.93 3.32 -11.99
CA LYS A 241 -14.56 4.55 -12.49
C LYS A 241 -13.74 5.14 -13.64
N ASP A 242 -12.41 5.16 -13.50
CA ASP A 242 -11.53 5.69 -14.52
C ASP A 242 -11.55 4.81 -15.78
N PHE A 243 -11.43 3.49 -15.65
CA PHE A 243 -11.59 2.57 -16.76
C PHE A 243 -12.92 2.76 -17.49
N LYS A 244 -14.06 2.81 -16.77
CA LYS A 244 -15.38 3.02 -17.38
C LYS A 244 -15.45 4.34 -18.16
N LYS A 245 -14.87 5.40 -17.62
CA LYS A 245 -14.83 6.73 -18.27
C LYS A 245 -13.98 6.68 -19.54
N LYS A 246 -12.74 6.22 -19.43
CA LYS A 246 -11.76 6.13 -20.52
C LYS A 246 -12.23 5.18 -21.63
N PHE A 247 -12.79 4.03 -21.27
CA PHE A 247 -13.38 3.07 -22.20
C PHE A 247 -14.56 3.68 -22.96
N LYS A 248 -15.51 4.34 -22.28
CA LYS A 248 -16.66 4.98 -22.92
C LYS A 248 -16.24 6.09 -23.88
N GLN A 249 -15.25 6.90 -23.49
CA GLN A 249 -14.70 7.97 -24.31
C GLN A 249 -14.01 7.42 -25.57
N THR A 250 -13.09 6.47 -25.39
CA THR A 250 -12.33 5.86 -26.50
C THR A 250 -13.25 5.08 -27.44
N TYR A 251 -14.22 4.34 -26.90
CA TYR A 251 -15.24 3.65 -27.71
C TYR A 251 -16.11 4.62 -28.50
N LYS A 252 -16.57 5.72 -27.90
CA LYS A 252 -17.36 6.74 -28.61
C LYS A 252 -16.57 7.36 -29.75
N TYR A 253 -15.28 7.63 -29.53
CA TYR A 253 -14.38 8.19 -30.52
C TYR A 253 -14.32 7.33 -31.80
N TYR A 254 -13.93 6.06 -31.65
CA TYR A 254 -13.72 5.17 -32.79
C TYR A 254 -14.99 4.51 -33.35
N VAL A 255 -16.04 4.33 -32.55
CA VAL A 255 -17.25 3.63 -33.00
C VAL A 255 -18.38 4.59 -33.37
N LYS A 256 -18.43 5.82 -32.84
CA LYS A 256 -19.53 6.76 -33.12
C LYS A 256 -19.11 8.01 -33.91
N GLN A 257 -17.96 8.62 -33.62
CA GLN A 257 -17.67 9.98 -34.09
C GLN A 257 -16.81 10.09 -35.38
N ASN A 258 -16.00 9.09 -35.72
CA ASN A 258 -14.96 9.24 -36.77
C ASN A 258 -15.24 8.51 -38.10
N TRP A 259 -16.49 8.48 -38.57
CA TRP A 259 -16.85 7.71 -39.78
C TRP A 259 -17.06 8.53 -41.05
N LYS A 260 -17.12 9.86 -40.97
CA LYS A 260 -17.32 10.72 -42.15
C LYS A 260 -16.04 10.85 -42.98
N ASP A 261 -14.90 11.06 -42.32
CA ASP A 261 -13.57 10.97 -42.95
C ASP A 261 -12.53 10.45 -41.94
N PRO A 262 -12.27 9.12 -41.89
CA PRO A 262 -11.32 8.53 -40.95
C PRO A 262 -9.86 8.95 -41.17
N LEU A 263 -9.51 9.48 -42.35
CA LEU A 263 -8.14 9.87 -42.67
C LEU A 263 -7.80 11.27 -42.15
N GLN A 264 -8.80 12.14 -42.03
CA GLN A 264 -8.65 13.50 -41.50
C GLN A 264 -8.73 13.58 -39.98
N VAL A 265 -9.15 12.52 -39.30
CA VAL A 265 -9.23 12.51 -37.84
C VAL A 265 -7.89 12.07 -37.24
N ALA A 266 -7.37 12.88 -36.31
CA ALA A 266 -6.15 12.57 -35.57
C ALA A 266 -6.30 11.27 -34.75
N PRO A 267 -5.25 10.46 -34.55
CA PRO A 267 -5.28 9.35 -33.61
C PRO A 267 -5.57 9.82 -32.18
N LEU A 268 -6.31 9.01 -31.41
CA LEU A 268 -6.47 9.24 -29.98
C LEU A 268 -5.17 8.90 -29.25
N LEU A 269 -4.59 9.91 -28.59
CA LEU A 269 -3.38 9.76 -27.78
C LEU A 269 -3.52 8.68 -26.71
N ILE A 270 -2.45 7.91 -26.48
CA ILE A 270 -2.46 6.83 -25.49
C ILE A 270 -2.75 7.35 -24.08
N SER A 271 -2.30 8.56 -23.73
CA SER A 271 -2.57 9.21 -22.43
C SER A 271 -4.06 9.45 -22.16
N LYS A 272 -4.86 9.60 -23.22
CA LYS A 272 -6.33 9.75 -23.13
C LYS A 272 -7.05 8.40 -23.03
N THR A 273 -6.38 7.31 -23.38
CA THR A 273 -6.94 5.94 -23.38
C THR A 273 -6.51 5.14 -22.15
N ALA A 274 -5.23 5.20 -21.78
CA ALA A 274 -4.68 4.51 -20.63
C ALA A 274 -5.36 4.98 -19.34
N ILE A 275 -5.53 4.04 -18.41
CA ILE A 275 -6.00 4.30 -17.05
C ILE A 275 -4.94 5.16 -16.33
N GLY A 276 -5.39 6.10 -15.51
CA GLY A 276 -4.57 7.12 -14.86
C GLY A 276 -3.83 6.67 -13.60
N GLU A 277 -3.62 7.61 -12.66
CA GLU A 277 -2.68 7.50 -11.52
C GLU A 277 -2.82 6.28 -10.61
N VAL A 278 -4.01 5.68 -10.49
CA VAL A 278 -4.23 4.48 -9.68
C VAL A 278 -4.28 3.30 -10.62
N ASP A 279 -3.24 2.49 -10.60
CA ASP A 279 -3.11 1.27 -11.41
C ASP A 279 -3.13 0.01 -10.52
N LEU A 280 -3.34 -1.14 -11.16
CA LEU A 280 -3.27 -2.46 -10.57
C LEU A 280 -1.94 -2.71 -9.85
N ASP A 281 -0.82 -2.17 -10.33
CA ASP A 281 0.48 -2.36 -9.68
C ASP A 281 0.59 -1.62 -8.35
N LYS A 282 0.08 -0.39 -8.26
CA LYS A 282 0.03 0.35 -6.98
C LYS A 282 -0.87 -0.34 -5.96
N ILE A 283 -1.93 -0.99 -6.43
CA ILE A 283 -2.81 -1.80 -5.58
C ILE A 283 -2.05 -3.03 -5.06
N ARG A 284 -1.26 -3.71 -5.91
CA ARG A 284 -0.40 -4.83 -5.50
C ARG A 284 0.66 -4.38 -4.49
N GLU A 285 1.39 -3.31 -4.77
CA GLU A 285 2.44 -2.77 -3.89
C GLU A 285 1.90 -2.46 -2.49
N LEU A 286 0.74 -1.79 -2.40
CA LEU A 286 0.09 -1.50 -1.13
C LEU A 286 -0.24 -2.76 -0.31
N ILE A 287 -0.53 -3.87 -0.99
CA ILE A 287 -0.94 -5.11 -0.35
C ILE A 287 0.28 -5.98 -0.04
N ASP A 288 1.29 -6.01 -0.90
CA ASP A 288 2.59 -6.61 -0.62
C ASP A 288 3.24 -5.97 0.62
N ASP A 289 3.20 -4.64 0.73
CA ASP A 289 3.65 -3.91 1.92
C ASP A 289 2.88 -4.32 3.18
N PHE A 290 1.56 -4.46 3.06
CA PHE A 290 0.70 -4.90 4.15
C PHE A 290 1.00 -6.35 4.56
N ILE A 291 1.19 -7.25 3.59
CA ILE A 291 1.55 -8.65 3.81
C ILE A 291 2.91 -8.73 4.48
N ALA A 292 3.90 -7.96 4.02
CA ALA A 292 5.24 -7.94 4.59
C ALA A 292 5.21 -7.50 6.06
N LYS A 293 4.50 -6.40 6.37
CA LYS A 293 4.32 -5.92 7.75
C LYS A 293 3.64 -6.96 8.62
N SER A 294 2.56 -7.56 8.13
CA SER A 294 1.79 -8.55 8.89
C SER A 294 2.54 -9.87 9.07
N ALA A 295 3.30 -10.33 8.07
CA ALA A 295 4.17 -11.49 8.17
C ALA A 295 5.27 -11.26 9.21
N SER A 296 5.85 -10.05 9.25
CA SER A 296 6.83 -9.67 10.27
C SER A 296 6.25 -9.76 11.69
N LEU A 297 5.00 -9.32 11.88
CA LEU A 297 4.30 -9.42 13.16
C LEU A 297 3.92 -10.86 13.51
N LYS A 298 3.49 -11.67 12.53
CA LYS A 298 3.19 -13.09 12.73
C LYS A 298 4.41 -13.88 13.17
N ARG A 299 5.59 -13.63 12.57
CA ARG A 299 6.88 -14.22 12.99
C ARG A 299 7.22 -13.83 14.43
N LYS A 300 6.99 -12.56 14.79
CA LYS A 300 7.24 -12.05 16.15
C LYS A 300 6.15 -12.46 17.16
N LYS A 301 4.98 -12.95 16.73
CA LYS A 301 3.85 -13.29 17.61
C LYS A 301 4.23 -14.30 18.69
N SER A 302 4.95 -15.37 18.33
CA SER A 302 5.39 -16.38 19.29
C SER A 302 6.32 -15.76 20.33
N LEU A 303 7.34 -15.00 19.89
CA LEU A 303 8.26 -14.30 20.77
C LEU A 303 7.54 -13.32 21.71
N LEU A 304 6.60 -12.51 21.17
CA LEU A 304 5.80 -11.58 21.96
C LEU A 304 4.89 -12.32 22.96
N SER A 305 4.33 -13.47 22.59
CA SER A 305 3.51 -14.28 23.48
C SER A 305 4.33 -14.91 24.61
N THR A 306 5.52 -15.45 24.29
CA THR A 306 6.41 -16.04 25.29
C THR A 306 6.94 -14.99 26.26
N LEU A 307 7.40 -13.84 25.74
CA LEU A 307 7.83 -12.72 26.60
C LEU A 307 6.69 -12.23 27.48
N ARG A 308 5.47 -12.13 26.94
CA ARG A 308 4.28 -11.78 27.73
C ARG A 308 4.06 -12.79 28.86
N PHE A 309 4.06 -14.07 28.55
CA PHE A 309 3.84 -15.12 29.56
C PHE A 309 4.92 -15.05 30.65
N LEU A 310 6.19 -14.97 30.25
CA LEU A 310 7.33 -14.98 31.15
C LEU A 310 7.31 -13.75 32.08
N THR A 311 7.14 -12.56 31.52
CA THR A 311 7.10 -11.30 32.30
C THR A 311 5.88 -11.22 33.22
N ILE A 312 4.71 -11.72 32.81
CA ILE A 312 3.54 -11.80 33.68
C ILE A 312 3.79 -12.81 34.80
N PHE A 313 4.19 -14.04 34.46
CA PHE A 313 4.35 -15.13 35.42
C PHE A 313 5.34 -14.77 36.54
N PHE A 314 6.50 -14.22 36.20
CA PHE A 314 7.49 -13.82 37.21
C PHE A 314 7.01 -12.65 38.08
N SER A 315 6.32 -11.66 37.51
CA SER A 315 5.80 -10.51 38.27
C SER A 315 4.69 -10.90 39.23
N TYR A 316 3.70 -11.68 38.78
CA TYR A 316 2.61 -12.15 39.64
C TYR A 316 3.08 -13.22 40.63
N GLY A 317 3.83 -14.22 40.16
CA GLY A 317 4.35 -15.30 41.00
C GLY A 317 5.27 -14.77 42.10
N GLY A 318 6.22 -13.90 41.74
CA GLY A 318 7.10 -13.24 42.71
C GLY A 318 6.30 -12.41 43.72
N GLY A 319 5.33 -11.61 43.25
CA GLY A 319 4.50 -10.80 44.12
C GLY A 319 3.67 -11.62 45.12
N ILE A 320 3.05 -12.71 44.68
CA ILE A 320 2.29 -13.63 45.55
C ILE A 320 3.21 -14.26 46.59
N VAL A 321 4.38 -14.76 46.18
CA VAL A 321 5.33 -15.41 47.11
C VAL A 321 5.84 -14.42 48.16
N ILE A 322 6.24 -13.21 47.76
CA ILE A 322 6.77 -12.19 48.69
C ILE A 322 5.68 -11.72 49.66
N VAL A 323 4.51 -11.34 49.13
CA VAL A 323 3.41 -10.84 49.96
C VAL A 323 2.90 -11.95 50.89
N GLY A 324 2.71 -13.16 50.38
CA GLY A 324 2.28 -14.32 51.17
C GLY A 324 3.26 -14.67 52.29
N TYR A 325 4.56 -14.72 52.00
CA TYR A 325 5.58 -15.00 53.01
C TYR A 325 5.69 -13.88 54.06
N THR A 326 5.53 -12.63 53.63
CA THR A 326 5.52 -11.47 54.55
C THR A 326 4.30 -11.53 55.49
N ILE A 327 3.11 -11.84 54.96
CA ILE A 327 1.89 -12.01 55.77
C ILE A 327 2.06 -13.16 56.76
N TYR A 328 2.58 -14.30 56.31
CA TYR A 328 2.87 -15.44 57.19
C TYR A 328 3.82 -15.05 58.34
N SER A 329 4.90 -14.32 58.03
CA SER A 329 5.87 -13.87 59.03
C SER A 329 5.26 -12.87 60.03
N ILE A 330 4.34 -12.01 59.58
CA ILE A 330 3.59 -11.09 60.46
C ILE A 330 2.67 -11.88 61.40
N ILE A 331 1.90 -12.85 60.88
CA ILE A 331 0.99 -13.67 61.68
C ILE A 331 1.78 -14.46 62.74
N SER A 332 2.89 -15.10 62.36
CA SER A 332 3.75 -15.87 63.27
C SER A 332 4.43 -15.02 64.36
N LYS A 333 4.42 -13.68 64.26
CA LYS A 333 4.93 -12.77 65.29
C LYS A 333 3.82 -12.12 66.10
N LEU A 334 2.57 -12.16 65.62
CA LEU A 334 1.39 -11.63 66.31
C LEU A 334 0.79 -12.63 67.30
N PHE A 335 0.83 -13.91 66.94
CA PHE A 335 0.44 -15.08 67.74
C PHE A 335 1.68 -15.90 68.08
#